data_AF-A0A9E0R0K7-F1
#
_entry.id   AF-A0A9E0R0K7-F1
#
_cell.length_a   1.000
_cell.length_b   1.000
_cell.length_c   1.000
_cell.angle_alpha   90.00
_cell.angle_beta   90.00
_cell.angle_gamma   90.00
#
_symmetry.space_group_name_H-M   'P 1'
#
loop_
_entity.id
_entity.type
_entity.pdbx_description
1 polymer ?
#
loop_
_entity_poly.entity_id
_entity_poly.type
_entity_poly.pdbx_seq_one_letter_code
_entity_poly.pdbx_strand_id
1 'polypeptide(L)'
;RVLLKTQSAWQRGDEASRVFPGAEVEVFGLLTKPLPAGNYQAMVRNRFGGRHQPTWRSPVNVTIEMAKGMQGDAKPLPEGVALLRDPVLKVRRGGYATASVMLVNNQDQAVEIRFPKNVDQGLLSEYRFTPAVLKLEPSQRGMVILNQKYKDERDVQPVKYLAQVVGGEQVEWLEIPTQL
;
A
#
# COMPACT_ATOMS: atom_id res chain seq x y z
N ARG A 1 -2.80 12.58 6.85
CA ARG A 1 -2.74 13.24 8.17
C ARG A 1 -4.14 13.70 8.49
N VAL A 2 -4.70 13.28 9.61
CA VAL A 2 -6.04 13.69 10.05
C VAL A 2 -5.87 14.63 11.23
N LEU A 3 -6.64 15.72 11.25
CA LEU A 3 -6.69 16.60 12.41
C LEU A 3 -7.61 15.97 13.46
N LEU A 4 -7.10 15.81 14.68
CA LEU A 4 -7.86 15.27 15.81
C LEU A 4 -8.25 16.40 16.75
N LYS A 5 -9.52 16.42 17.15
CA LYS A 5 -10.06 17.37 18.14
C LYS A 5 -11.10 16.66 19.02
N THR A 6 -11.29 17.14 20.24
CA THR A 6 -12.41 16.78 21.09
C THR A 6 -13.74 17.08 20.39
N GLN A 7 -14.77 16.28 20.67
CA GLN A 7 -16.10 16.47 20.08
C GLN A 7 -16.66 17.88 20.33
N SER A 8 -16.43 18.43 21.52
CA SER A 8 -16.84 19.79 21.87
C SER A 8 -16.16 20.87 21.03
N ALA A 9 -14.88 20.68 20.66
CA ALA A 9 -14.18 21.59 19.76
C ALA A 9 -14.70 21.49 18.33
N TRP A 10 -15.09 20.28 17.88
CA TRP A 10 -15.77 20.10 16.60
C TRP A 10 -17.12 20.84 16.55
N GLN A 11 -17.95 20.69 17.59
CA GLN A 11 -19.27 21.33 17.67
C GLN A 11 -19.19 22.86 17.67
N ARG A 12 -18.14 23.43 18.27
CA ARG A 12 -17.93 24.88 18.31
C ARG A 12 -17.18 25.44 17.10
N GLY A 13 -16.63 24.58 16.23
CA GLY A 13 -15.78 25.00 15.12
C GLY A 13 -14.41 25.54 15.55
N ASP A 14 -13.95 25.22 16.76
CA ASP A 14 -12.67 25.69 17.28
C ASP A 14 -11.50 25.10 16.46
N GLU A 15 -10.45 25.88 16.19
CA GLU A 15 -9.27 25.39 15.45
C GLU A 15 -8.48 24.31 16.21
N ALA A 16 -8.53 24.32 17.54
CA ALA A 16 -7.82 23.38 18.41
C ALA A 16 -8.61 23.08 19.69
N SER A 17 -8.40 21.90 20.26
CA SER A 17 -8.94 21.55 21.57
C SER A 17 -8.12 22.18 22.69
N ARG A 18 -8.83 22.81 23.64
CA ARG A 18 -8.24 23.20 24.93
C ARG A 18 -8.32 22.00 25.87
N VAL A 19 -7.17 21.52 26.33
CA VAL A 19 -7.05 20.36 27.22
C VAL A 19 -6.22 20.78 28.43
N PHE A 20 -6.70 20.47 29.63
CA PHE A 20 -6.03 20.79 30.88
C PHE A 20 -5.08 19.67 31.30
N PRO A 21 -3.98 19.97 32.03
CA PRO A 21 -3.07 18.95 32.54
C PRO A 21 -3.82 17.90 33.37
N GLY A 22 -3.50 16.62 33.15
CA GLY A 22 -4.11 15.49 33.86
C GLY A 22 -5.48 15.06 33.34
N ALA A 23 -6.06 15.75 32.35
CA ALA A 23 -7.33 15.34 31.75
C ALA A 23 -7.15 14.16 30.79
N GLU A 24 -8.02 13.17 30.91
CA GLU A 24 -8.24 12.16 29.88
C GLU A 24 -9.25 12.70 28.87
N VAL A 25 -8.89 12.69 27.59
CA VAL A 25 -9.72 13.25 26.53
C VAL A 25 -9.80 12.30 25.35
N GLU A 26 -11.02 12.11 24.88
CA GLU A 26 -11.27 11.45 23.61
C GLU A 26 -11.23 12.47 22.47
N VAL A 27 -10.53 12.11 21.40
CA VAL A 27 -10.35 12.96 20.22
C VAL A 27 -10.83 12.25 18.96
N PHE A 28 -11.53 12.99 18.13
CA PHE A 28 -12.14 12.53 16.91
C PHE A 28 -11.51 13.25 15.73
N GLY A 29 -11.42 12.59 14.59
CA GLY A 29 -11.00 13.21 13.35
C GLY A 29 -11.70 12.58 12.17
N LEU A 30 -12.12 13.43 11.24
CA LEU A 30 -12.76 12.98 10.02
C LEU A 30 -11.70 12.53 9.00
N LEU A 31 -11.82 11.30 8.54
CA LEU A 31 -11.05 10.80 7.41
C LEU A 31 -11.65 11.36 6.12
N THR A 32 -10.93 12.30 5.48
CA THR A 32 -11.39 12.96 4.24
C THR A 32 -10.96 12.24 2.97
N LYS A 33 -10.12 11.21 3.10
CA LYS A 33 -9.64 10.41 1.98
C LYS A 33 -10.09 8.96 2.19
N PRO A 34 -10.59 8.29 1.15
CA PRO A 34 -10.93 6.88 1.24
C PRO A 34 -9.68 6.11 1.63
N LEU A 35 -9.85 5.20 2.60
CA LEU A 35 -8.79 4.35 3.08
C LEU A 35 -9.08 2.91 2.62
N PRO A 36 -8.20 2.28 1.82
CA PRO A 36 -8.38 0.89 1.43
C PRO A 36 -8.47 -0.03 2.66
N ALA A 37 -9.07 -1.21 2.51
CA ALA A 37 -8.96 -2.23 3.54
C ALA A 37 -7.49 -2.59 3.81
N GLY A 38 -7.19 -2.98 5.05
CA GLY A 38 -5.90 -3.54 5.43
C GLY A 38 -5.40 -3.17 6.80
N ASN A 39 -4.19 -3.65 7.08
CA ASN A 39 -3.50 -3.40 8.34
C ASN A 39 -2.69 -2.11 8.25
N TYR A 40 -2.97 -1.18 9.16
CA TYR A 40 -2.34 0.12 9.27
C TYR A 40 -1.68 0.27 10.63
N GLN A 41 -0.76 1.22 10.71
CA GLN A 41 -0.24 1.72 11.98
C GLN A 41 -0.70 3.16 12.14
N ALA A 42 -1.68 3.38 13.02
CA ALA A 42 -2.08 4.72 13.40
C ALA A 42 -0.96 5.37 14.22
N MET A 43 -0.57 6.58 13.83
CA MET A 43 0.46 7.35 14.51
C MET A 43 -0.16 8.63 15.08
N VAL A 44 -0.19 8.74 16.40
CA VAL A 44 -0.70 9.92 17.09
C VAL A 44 0.49 10.80 17.48
N ARG A 45 0.48 12.03 17.00
CA ARG A 45 1.49 13.06 17.31
C ARG A 45 0.81 14.20 18.02
N ASN A 46 1.26 14.51 19.24
CA ASN A 46 0.76 15.64 20.01
C ASN A 46 1.86 16.69 20.23
N ARG A 47 1.45 17.93 20.48
CA ARG A 47 2.30 19.02 20.96
C ARG A 47 1.69 19.60 22.22
N PHE A 48 2.51 19.82 23.25
CA PHE A 48 2.09 20.48 24.49
C PHE A 48 3.09 21.59 24.81
N GLY A 49 2.61 22.81 25.06
CA GLY A 49 3.46 23.99 25.28
C GLY A 49 4.45 24.28 24.15
N GLY A 50 4.04 24.04 22.89
CA GLY A 50 4.90 24.20 21.71
C GLY A 50 5.93 23.07 21.49
N ARG A 51 6.08 22.14 22.44
CA ARG A 51 7.03 21.02 22.36
C ARG A 51 6.34 19.76 21.84
N HIS A 52 7.04 19.01 20.99
CA HIS A 52 6.59 17.71 20.52
C HIS A 52 6.59 16.68 21.66
N GLN A 53 5.48 15.96 21.80
CA GLN A 53 5.36 14.83 22.71
C GLN A 53 5.71 13.52 22.00
N PRO A 54 6.01 12.45 22.75
CA PRO A 54 6.24 11.13 22.18
C PRO A 54 5.14 10.71 21.20
N THR A 55 5.55 10.12 20.07
CA THR A 55 4.60 9.62 19.08
C THR A 55 4.11 8.25 19.50
N TRP A 56 2.81 8.13 19.71
CA TRP A 56 2.17 6.85 19.99
C TRP A 56 1.81 6.15 18.68
N ARG A 57 1.99 4.83 18.67
CA ARG A 57 1.71 3.97 17.53
C ARG A 57 0.78 2.86 17.97
N SER A 58 -0.30 2.64 17.21
CA SER A 58 -1.24 1.55 17.46
C SER A 58 -1.59 0.84 16.14
N PRO A 59 -1.64 -0.50 16.10
CA PRO A 59 -2.15 -1.22 14.94
C PRO A 59 -3.65 -0.91 14.76
N VAL A 60 -4.07 -0.73 13.52
CA VAL A 60 -5.47 -0.53 13.14
C VAL A 60 -5.76 -1.43 11.95
N ASN A 61 -6.71 -2.35 12.10
CA ASN A 61 -7.25 -3.11 10.98
C ASN A 61 -8.45 -2.34 10.42
N VAL A 62 -8.41 -2.04 9.12
CA VAL A 62 -9.54 -1.46 8.40
C VAL A 62 -10.16 -2.57 7.57
N THR A 63 -11.38 -2.96 7.92
CA THR A 63 -12.11 -4.00 7.21
C THR A 63 -12.65 -3.49 5.88
N ILE A 64 -13.07 -4.41 5.02
CA ILE A 64 -13.72 -4.07 3.74
C ILE A 64 -15.02 -3.30 3.96
N GLU A 65 -15.79 -3.65 4.99
CA GLU A 65 -17.03 -2.93 5.35
C GLU A 65 -16.73 -1.49 5.77
N MET A 66 -15.71 -1.28 6.61
CA MET A 66 -15.27 0.06 7.01
C MET A 66 -14.78 0.87 5.81
N ALA A 67 -14.00 0.25 4.93
CA ALA A 67 -13.53 0.89 3.71
C ALA A 67 -14.70 1.29 2.79
N LYS A 68 -15.68 0.40 2.58
CA LYS A 68 -16.89 0.67 1.77
C LYS A 68 -17.74 1.80 2.37
N GLY A 69 -17.93 1.83 3.69
CA GLY A 69 -18.65 2.90 4.38
C GLY A 69 -18.00 4.29 4.25
N MET A 70 -16.69 4.34 3.94
CA MET A 70 -15.95 5.58 3.67
C MET A 70 -15.97 6.02 2.21
N GLN A 71 -16.44 5.16 1.29
CA GLN A 71 -16.55 5.46 -0.14
C GLN A 71 -17.86 6.18 -0.44
N GLY A 72 -18.06 7.37 0.13
CA GLY A 72 -18.92 8.36 -0.52
C GLY A 72 -18.20 8.83 -1.78
N ASP A 73 -18.61 8.33 -2.95
CA ASP A 73 -18.10 8.67 -4.29
C ASP A 73 -16.62 8.34 -4.60
N ALA A 74 -16.00 7.42 -3.85
CA ALA A 74 -14.68 6.93 -4.21
C ALA A 74 -14.79 5.77 -5.21
N LYS A 75 -13.95 5.80 -6.25
CA LYS A 75 -13.83 4.72 -7.24
C LYS A 75 -13.80 3.36 -6.51
N PRO A 76 -14.59 2.37 -6.96
CA PRO A 76 -14.63 1.06 -6.33
C PRO A 76 -13.21 0.52 -6.22
N LEU A 77 -12.88 -0.05 -5.06
CA LEU A 77 -11.61 -0.77 -4.91
C LEU A 77 -11.60 -1.88 -5.97
N PRO A 78 -10.50 -2.05 -6.71
CA PRO A 78 -10.40 -3.13 -7.68
C PRO A 78 -10.62 -4.46 -6.96
N GLU A 79 -11.52 -5.27 -7.51
CA GLU A 79 -11.76 -6.63 -7.02
C GLU A 79 -10.49 -7.47 -7.16
N GLY A 80 -10.28 -8.41 -6.23
CA GLY A 80 -9.15 -9.32 -6.29
C GLY A 80 -7.84 -8.77 -5.71
N VAL A 81 -6.72 -9.29 -6.22
CA VAL A 81 -5.39 -8.78 -5.88
C VAL A 81 -5.06 -7.60 -6.80
N ALA A 82 -4.62 -6.49 -6.22
CA ALA A 82 -4.35 -5.28 -6.98
C ALA A 82 -2.98 -4.68 -6.66
N LEU A 83 -2.43 -3.98 -7.66
CA LEU A 83 -1.29 -3.09 -7.48
C LEU A 83 -1.74 -1.82 -6.77
N LEU A 84 -1.00 -1.40 -5.74
CA LEU A 84 -1.23 -0.11 -5.10
C LEU A 84 -0.81 1.07 -5.99
N ARG A 85 0.14 0.83 -6.89
CA ARG A 85 0.65 1.76 -7.90
C ARG A 85 1.45 0.99 -8.94
N ASP A 86 1.60 1.57 -10.11
CA ASP A 86 2.48 1.03 -11.14
C ASP A 86 3.94 1.06 -10.67
N PRO A 87 4.67 -0.07 -10.77
CA PRO A 87 6.07 -0.14 -10.38
C PRO A 87 6.97 0.72 -11.29
N VAL A 88 7.66 1.70 -10.71
CA VAL A 88 8.62 2.56 -11.43
C VAL A 88 10.03 1.95 -11.37
N LEU A 89 10.65 1.80 -12.55
CA LEU A 89 12.00 1.30 -12.75
C LEU A 89 13.02 2.37 -12.37
N LYS A 90 13.87 2.03 -11.40
CA LYS A 90 15.05 2.83 -11.08
C LYS A 90 16.23 2.27 -11.84
N VAL A 91 16.58 2.94 -12.93
CA VAL A 91 17.71 2.58 -13.80
C VAL A 91 19.03 3.00 -13.15
N ARG A 92 20.01 2.12 -13.19
CA ARG A 92 21.39 2.30 -12.73
C ARG A 92 22.35 2.04 -13.88
N ARG A 93 23.59 2.50 -13.72
CA ARG A 93 24.70 2.18 -14.66
C ARG A 93 24.85 0.66 -14.79
N GLY A 94 25.31 0.19 -15.96
CA GLY A 94 25.48 -1.23 -16.24
C GLY A 94 24.21 -1.94 -16.71
N GLY A 95 23.14 -1.21 -17.03
CA GLY A 95 21.88 -1.77 -17.54
C GLY A 95 21.03 -2.41 -16.44
N TYR A 96 21.31 -2.09 -15.19
CA TYR A 96 20.57 -2.61 -14.04
C TYR A 96 19.35 -1.73 -13.76
N ALA A 97 18.18 -2.35 -13.63
CA ALA A 97 16.97 -1.65 -13.21
C ALA A 97 16.31 -2.37 -12.03
N THR A 98 15.75 -1.59 -11.11
CA THR A 98 15.05 -2.13 -9.94
C THR A 98 13.70 -1.45 -9.74
N ALA A 99 12.65 -2.22 -9.46
CA ALA A 99 11.33 -1.71 -9.12
C ALA A 99 10.79 -2.35 -7.84
N SER A 100 10.06 -1.56 -7.05
CA SER A 100 9.29 -2.05 -5.90
C SER A 100 7.84 -2.20 -6.31
N VAL A 101 7.33 -3.42 -6.25
CA VAL A 101 5.95 -3.76 -6.60
C VAL A 101 5.18 -3.94 -5.30
N MET A 102 4.17 -3.12 -5.09
CA MET A 102 3.34 -3.13 -3.88
C MET A 102 1.97 -3.68 -4.21
N LEU A 103 1.57 -4.75 -3.53
CA LEU A 103 0.34 -5.49 -3.78
C LEU A 103 -0.55 -5.45 -2.55
N VAL A 104 -1.87 -5.51 -2.78
CA VAL A 104 -2.88 -5.70 -1.75
C VAL A 104 -3.83 -6.81 -2.16
N ASN A 105 -4.20 -7.67 -1.22
CA ASN A 105 -5.25 -8.66 -1.40
C ASN A 105 -6.59 -8.06 -0.93
N ASN A 106 -7.48 -7.69 -1.86
CA ASN A 106 -8.82 -7.19 -1.51
C ASN A 106 -9.87 -8.31 -1.42
N GLN A 107 -9.48 -9.58 -1.54
CA GLN A 107 -10.37 -10.73 -1.37
C GLN A 107 -10.53 -11.09 0.11
N ASP A 108 -11.58 -11.86 0.40
CA ASP A 108 -11.89 -12.38 1.74
C ASP A 108 -11.14 -13.67 2.09
N GLN A 109 -10.30 -14.17 1.17
CA GLN A 109 -9.49 -15.38 1.34
C GLN A 109 -8.00 -15.08 1.19
N ALA A 110 -7.16 -15.92 1.81
CA ALA A 110 -5.71 -15.85 1.62
C ALA A 110 -5.33 -16.26 0.19
N VAL A 111 -4.34 -15.57 -0.38
CA VAL A 111 -3.86 -15.79 -1.74
C VAL A 111 -2.36 -16.00 -1.79
N GLU A 112 -1.92 -16.80 -2.76
CA GLU A 112 -0.51 -17.01 -3.09
C GLU A 112 -0.22 -16.43 -4.47
N ILE A 113 0.66 -15.42 -4.51
CA ILE A 113 1.07 -14.74 -5.74
C ILE A 113 2.42 -15.32 -6.17
N ARG A 114 2.44 -16.00 -7.33
CA ARG A 114 3.63 -16.62 -7.92
C ARG A 114 4.13 -15.76 -9.06
N PHE A 115 5.35 -15.24 -8.92
CA PHE A 115 5.96 -14.40 -9.94
C PHE A 115 6.64 -15.24 -11.02
N PRO A 116 6.64 -14.78 -12.29
CA PRO A 116 7.23 -15.53 -13.38
C PRO A 116 8.74 -15.64 -13.20
N LYS A 117 9.32 -16.79 -13.55
CA LYS A 117 10.78 -17.03 -13.53
C LYS A 117 11.47 -16.84 -14.87
N ASN A 118 10.71 -16.98 -15.97
CA ASN A 118 11.17 -16.65 -17.32
C ASN A 118 10.34 -15.49 -17.90
N VAL A 119 11.03 -14.53 -18.52
CA VAL A 119 10.41 -13.48 -19.34
C VAL A 119 10.84 -13.76 -20.75
N ASP A 120 9.86 -13.95 -21.60
CA ASP A 120 10.06 -14.25 -23.01
C ASP A 120 10.29 -12.94 -23.80
N GLN A 121 11.27 -12.16 -23.37
CA GLN A 121 11.63 -10.90 -24.02
C GLN A 121 13.16 -10.81 -24.05
N GLY A 122 13.73 -11.07 -25.24
CA GLY A 122 15.16 -11.22 -25.48
C GLY A 122 16.04 -9.99 -25.18
N LEU A 123 15.52 -8.96 -24.52
CA LEU A 123 16.19 -7.72 -24.10
C LEU A 123 16.84 -7.85 -22.73
N LEU A 124 16.28 -8.67 -21.85
CA LEU A 124 16.81 -8.90 -20.50
C LEU A 124 17.84 -10.03 -20.54
N SER A 125 18.99 -9.82 -19.91
CA SER A 125 19.96 -10.90 -19.65
C SER A 125 19.60 -11.63 -18.36
N GLU A 126 19.09 -10.91 -17.36
CA GLU A 126 18.69 -11.47 -16.07
C GLU A 126 17.46 -10.72 -15.55
N TYR A 127 16.58 -11.42 -14.85
CA TYR A 127 15.57 -10.77 -14.01
C TYR A 127 15.16 -11.67 -12.85
N ARG A 128 14.65 -11.06 -11.77
CA ARG A 128 14.23 -11.78 -10.57
C ARG A 128 13.23 -10.98 -9.76
N PHE A 129 12.14 -11.63 -9.37
CA PHE A 129 11.26 -11.19 -8.29
C PHE A 129 11.73 -11.77 -6.96
N THR A 130 11.85 -10.93 -5.93
CA THR A 130 12.26 -11.33 -4.57
C THR A 130 11.26 -10.80 -3.55
N PRO A 131 10.51 -11.67 -2.84
CA PRO A 131 10.49 -13.14 -2.97
C PRO A 131 9.86 -13.62 -4.30
N ALA A 132 10.13 -14.88 -4.69
CA ALA A 132 9.54 -15.48 -5.90
C ALA A 132 8.05 -15.85 -5.73
N VAL A 133 7.61 -16.00 -4.47
CA VAL A 133 6.22 -16.26 -4.08
C VAL A 133 5.89 -15.33 -2.92
N LEU A 134 4.75 -14.67 -2.98
CA LEU A 134 4.24 -13.77 -1.94
C LEU A 134 2.87 -14.27 -1.47
N LYS A 135 2.74 -14.59 -0.19
CA LYS A 135 1.47 -14.95 0.44
C LYS A 135 0.85 -13.73 1.09
N LEU A 136 -0.43 -13.49 0.84
CA LEU A 136 -1.18 -12.38 1.41
C LEU A 136 -2.49 -12.89 2.02
N GLU A 137 -2.64 -12.66 3.31
CA GLU A 137 -3.92 -12.77 4.01
C GLU A 137 -4.94 -11.74 3.49
N PRO A 138 -6.24 -11.90 3.77
CA PRO A 138 -7.26 -10.92 3.44
C PRO A 138 -6.87 -9.51 3.91
N SER A 139 -7.03 -8.53 3.02
CA SER A 139 -6.65 -7.13 3.24
C SER A 139 -5.15 -6.90 3.55
N GLN A 140 -4.29 -7.92 3.41
CA GLN A 140 -2.85 -7.77 3.65
C GLN A 140 -2.17 -7.10 2.46
N ARG A 141 -1.14 -6.30 2.78
CA ARG A 141 -0.22 -5.73 1.80
C ARG A 141 1.10 -6.46 1.82
N GLY A 142 1.69 -6.63 0.66
CA GLY A 142 3.05 -7.14 0.53
C GLY A 142 3.84 -6.40 -0.52
N MET A 143 5.14 -6.57 -0.42
CA MET A 143 6.11 -5.99 -1.34
C MET A 143 6.93 -7.10 -1.97
N VAL A 144 7.16 -6.98 -3.27
CA VAL A 144 8.16 -7.76 -3.98
C VAL A 144 9.11 -6.80 -4.71
N ILE A 145 10.39 -7.15 -4.75
CA ILE A 145 11.40 -6.40 -5.49
C ILE A 145 11.63 -7.10 -6.83
N LEU A 146 11.44 -6.35 -7.91
CA LEU A 146 11.84 -6.75 -9.25
C LEU A 146 13.24 -6.19 -9.51
N ASN A 147 14.19 -7.09 -9.74
CA ASN A 147 15.52 -6.76 -10.24
C ASN A 147 15.62 -7.21 -11.69
N GLN A 148 16.21 -6.36 -12.54
CA GLN A 148 16.41 -6.62 -13.96
C GLN A 148 17.81 -6.19 -14.36
N LYS A 149 18.35 -6.90 -15.35
CA LYS A 149 19.58 -6.55 -16.06
C LYS A 149 19.30 -6.64 -17.55
N TYR A 150 19.45 -5.52 -18.24
CA TYR A 150 19.30 -5.41 -19.69
C TYR A 150 20.62 -5.81 -20.36
N LYS A 151 20.53 -6.37 -21.58
CA LYS A 151 21.70 -6.71 -22.39
C LYS A 151 22.46 -5.45 -22.85
N ASP A 152 21.72 -4.39 -23.15
CA ASP A 152 22.24 -3.04 -23.45
C ASP A 152 21.55 -2.01 -22.54
N GLU A 153 22.34 -1.06 -22.03
CA GLU A 153 21.85 0.09 -21.25
C GLU A 153 20.88 0.99 -22.01
N ARG A 154 20.97 1.00 -23.34
CA ARG A 154 20.12 1.82 -24.21
C ARG A 154 18.73 1.22 -24.41
N ASP A 155 18.58 -0.07 -24.11
CA ASP A 155 17.33 -0.82 -24.33
C ASP A 155 16.43 -0.83 -23.09
N VAL A 156 16.74 0.00 -22.09
CA VAL A 156 15.95 0.06 -20.85
C VAL A 156 14.58 0.65 -21.15
N GLN A 157 13.56 -0.22 -21.11
CA GLN A 157 12.17 0.14 -21.40
C GLN A 157 11.20 -0.56 -20.45
N PRO A 158 9.96 -0.03 -20.31
CA PRO A 158 8.86 -0.72 -19.64
C PRO A 158 8.67 -2.15 -20.12
N VAL A 159 8.43 -3.06 -19.17
CA VAL A 159 8.16 -4.48 -19.40
C VAL A 159 6.92 -4.86 -18.61
N LYS A 160 6.06 -5.65 -19.24
CA LYS A 160 4.86 -6.20 -18.62
C LYS A 160 5.11 -7.63 -18.18
N TYR A 161 4.83 -7.91 -16.91
CA TYR A 161 4.93 -9.25 -16.33
C TYR A 161 3.54 -9.80 -16.02
N LEU A 162 3.39 -11.12 -16.08
CA LEU A 162 2.19 -11.83 -15.66
C LEU A 162 2.51 -12.69 -14.44
N ALA A 163 1.91 -12.37 -13.30
CA ALA A 163 1.98 -13.17 -12.09
C ALA A 163 0.72 -14.03 -11.95
N GLN A 164 0.87 -15.24 -11.41
CA GLN A 164 -0.28 -16.08 -11.08
C GLN A 164 -0.75 -15.76 -9.67
N VAL A 165 -2.04 -15.54 -9.50
CA VAL A 165 -2.70 -15.40 -8.21
C VAL A 165 -3.48 -16.68 -7.97
N VAL A 166 -3.12 -17.42 -6.92
CA VAL A 166 -3.75 -18.69 -6.55
C VAL A 166 -4.54 -18.48 -5.26
N GLY A 167 -5.86 -18.64 -5.32
CA GLY A 167 -6.77 -18.54 -4.18
C GLY A 167 -7.72 -19.74 -4.15
N GLY A 168 -7.55 -20.63 -3.17
CA GLY A 168 -8.29 -21.89 -3.14
C GLY A 168 -8.03 -22.74 -4.39
N GLU A 169 -9.10 -23.03 -5.15
CA GLU A 169 -9.04 -23.78 -6.42
C GLU A 169 -8.95 -22.87 -7.67
N GLN A 170 -9.02 -21.54 -7.48
CA GLN A 170 -9.02 -20.58 -8.59
C GLN A 170 -7.62 -20.04 -8.86
N VAL A 171 -7.30 -19.90 -10.16
CA VAL A 171 -6.07 -19.29 -10.64
C VAL A 171 -6.42 -18.10 -11.53
N GLU A 172 -5.99 -16.92 -11.10
CA GLU A 172 -6.13 -15.67 -11.84
C GLU A 172 -4.75 -15.16 -12.27
N TRP A 173 -4.72 -14.28 -13.27
CA TRP A 173 -3.48 -13.67 -13.75
C TRP A 173 -3.48 -12.17 -13.45
N LEU A 174 -2.44 -11.73 -12.76
CA LEU A 174 -2.21 -10.32 -12.45
C LEU A 174 -1.16 -9.74 -13.38
N GLU A 175 -1.52 -8.66 -14.05
CA GLU A 175 -0.60 -7.90 -14.87
C GLU A 175 0.21 -6.92 -14.03
N ILE A 176 1.53 -6.89 -14.25
CA ILE A 176 2.47 -5.99 -13.58
C ILE A 176 3.18 -5.17 -14.66
N PRO A 177 2.61 -4.03 -15.07
CA PRO A 177 3.25 -3.12 -16.02
C PRO A 177 4.29 -2.26 -15.29
N THR A 178 5.56 -2.30 -15.72
CA THR A 178 6.56 -1.36 -15.18
C THR A 178 6.53 -0.01 -15.90
N GLN A 179 7.03 1.04 -15.27
CA GLN A 179 7.14 2.40 -15.82
C GLN A 179 8.58 2.93 -15.66
N LEU A 180 8.96 3.95 -16.42
CA LEU A 180 10.23 4.67 -16.28
C LEU A 180 10.09 5.91 -15.39
#